data_AF-A0A0M9GUM2-F1
#
_entry.id   AF-A0A0M9GUM2-F1
#
_cell.length_a   1.000
_cell.length_b   1.000
_cell.length_c   1.000
_cell.angle_alpha   90.00
_cell.angle_beta   90.00
_cell.angle_gamma   90.00
#
_symmetry.space_group_name_H-M   'P 1'
#
loop_
_entity.id
_entity.type
_entity.pdbx_description
1 polymer ?
#
loop_
_entity_poly.entity_id
_entity_poly.type
_entity_poly.pdbx_seq_one_letter_code
_entity_poly.pdbx_strand_id
1 'polypeptide(L)'
;MFRDLLALIVTTLIIVFFMLLNDLYNPNIEINNFLSFIFTFESLFLTLTFGILFFIFFIPTAYLIEHKLKAQTRITQVVLFLLIGVITVPVISLMLHRKISFDLNLTLLIVVAFPLFGFLRTIKLNKYHL
;
A
#
# COMPACT_ATOMS: atom_id res chain seq x y z
N MET A 1 -14.45 0.72 -9.78
CA MET A 1 -13.68 -0.50 -10.13
C MET A 1 -12.35 -0.19 -10.82
N PHE A 2 -12.30 0.34 -12.06
CA PHE A 2 -11.01 0.61 -12.74
C PHE A 2 -10.10 1.58 -11.97
N ARG A 3 -10.67 2.67 -11.43
CA ARG A 3 -9.96 3.63 -10.59
C ARG A 3 -9.38 3.00 -9.32
N ASP A 4 -10.13 2.11 -8.68
CA ASP A 4 -9.71 1.44 -7.45
C ASP A 4 -8.56 0.47 -7.74
N LEU A 5 -8.63 -0.23 -8.89
CA LEU A 5 -7.58 -1.15 -9.33
C LEU A 5 -6.30 -0.41 -9.75
N LEU A 6 -6.42 0.74 -10.42
CA LEU A 6 -5.26 1.58 -10.75
C LEU A 6 -4.62 2.18 -9.48
N ALA A 7 -5.43 2.71 -8.56
CA ALA A 7 -4.93 3.21 -7.28
C ALA A 7 -4.23 2.11 -6.47
N LEU A 8 -4.77 0.88 -6.50
CA LEU A 8 -4.16 -0.30 -5.90
C LEU A 8 -2.78 -0.58 -6.51
N ILE A 9 -2.70 -0.75 -7.84
CA ILE A 9 -1.44 -1.05 -8.53
C ILE A 9 -0.39 0.01 -8.21
N VAL A 10 -0.74 1.29 -8.32
CA VAL A 10 0.19 2.39 -8.05
C VAL A 10 0.63 2.39 -6.58
N THR A 11 -0.29 2.16 -5.64
CA THR A 11 0.06 2.07 -4.21
C THR A 11 1.02 0.90 -3.95
N THR A 12 0.73 -0.29 -4.49
CA THR A 12 1.59 -1.47 -4.37
C THR A 12 2.99 -1.19 -4.90
N LEU A 13 3.10 -0.62 -6.11
CA LEU A 13 4.38 -0.30 -6.73
C LEU A 13 5.18 0.70 -5.90
N ILE A 14 4.54 1.77 -5.40
CA ILE A 14 5.21 2.77 -4.56
C ILE A 14 5.74 2.12 -3.28
N ILE A 15 4.91 1.34 -2.58
CA ILE A 15 5.31 0.71 -1.32
C ILE A 15 6.44 -0.29 -1.53
N VAL A 16 6.32 -1.17 -2.53
CA VAL A 16 7.36 -2.17 -2.82
C VAL A 16 8.65 -1.48 -3.26
N PHE A 17 8.58 -0.40 -4.05
CA PHE A 17 9.75 0.38 -4.42
C PHE A 17 10.46 0.96 -3.19
N PHE A 18 9.73 1.50 -2.21
CA PHE A 18 10.32 1.97 -0.96
C PHE A 18 10.90 0.83 -0.11
N MET A 19 10.30 -0.36 -0.13
CA MET A 19 10.88 -1.55 0.53
C MET A 19 12.21 -1.94 -0.11
N LEU A 20 12.25 -2.04 -1.45
CA LEU A 20 13.48 -2.38 -2.18
C LEU A 20 14.57 -1.31 -2.02
N LEU A 21 14.18 -0.02 -1.94
CA LEU A 21 15.11 1.05 -1.60
C LEU A 21 15.66 0.90 -0.18
N ASN A 22 14.84 0.52 0.79
CA ASN A 22 15.32 0.29 2.15
C ASN A 22 16.36 -0.85 2.20
N ASP A 23 16.16 -1.90 1.40
CA ASP A 23 17.10 -3.01 1.28
C ASP A 23 18.44 -2.59 0.65
N LEU A 24 18.46 -1.60 -0.26
CA LEU A 24 19.71 -1.05 -0.81
C LEU A 24 20.59 -0.35 0.24
N TYR A 25 19.98 0.26 1.26
CA TYR A 25 20.73 0.92 2.34
C TYR A 25 21.16 -0.07 3.43
N ASN A 26 20.80 -1.36 3.29
CA ASN A 26 21.21 -2.40 4.21
C ASN A 26 22.66 -2.84 3.89
N PRO A 27 23.64 -2.57 4.78
CA PRO A 27 25.04 -2.90 4.53
C PRO A 27 25.32 -4.41 4.41
N ASN A 28 24.34 -5.25 4.75
CA ASN A 28 24.45 -6.70 4.65
C ASN A 28 24.05 -7.26 3.27
N ILE A 29 23.60 -6.41 2.33
CA ILE A 29 23.14 -6.84 1.00
C ILE A 29 24.05 -6.26 -0.08
N GLU A 30 24.79 -7.12 -0.77
CA GLU A 30 25.62 -6.71 -1.92
C GLU A 30 24.75 -6.60 -3.19
N ILE A 31 24.18 -5.42 -3.43
CA ILE A 31 23.42 -5.13 -4.65
C ILE A 31 24.34 -4.43 -5.66
N ASN A 32 24.94 -5.22 -6.55
CA ASN A 32 25.82 -4.71 -7.61
C ASN A 32 25.06 -3.97 -8.73
N ASN A 33 23.76 -4.23 -8.90
CA ASN A 33 22.91 -3.55 -9.87
C ASN A 33 21.44 -3.53 -9.43
N PHE A 34 20.96 -2.35 -9.03
CA PHE A 34 19.59 -2.15 -8.54
C PHE A 34 18.51 -2.47 -9.59
N LEU A 35 18.76 -2.16 -10.87
CA LEU A 35 17.80 -2.49 -11.93
C LEU A 35 17.64 -4.00 -12.07
N SER A 36 18.75 -4.74 -12.04
CA SER A 36 18.69 -6.20 -12.04
C SER A 36 17.96 -6.74 -10.81
N PHE A 37 18.14 -6.12 -9.64
CA PHE A 37 17.49 -6.51 -8.40
C PHE A 37 15.96 -6.34 -8.44
N ILE A 38 15.45 -5.23 -9.00
CA ILE A 38 14.01 -4.98 -9.15
C ILE A 38 13.31 -6.04 -10.02
N PHE A 39 14.01 -6.64 -10.98
CA PHE A 39 13.44 -7.67 -11.86
C PHE A 39 13.80 -9.11 -11.44
N THR A 40 14.31 -9.30 -10.21
CA THR A 40 14.53 -10.65 -9.67
C THR A 40 13.20 -11.37 -9.41
N PHE A 41 13.26 -12.70 -9.35
CA PHE A 41 12.10 -13.49 -8.94
C PHE A 41 11.62 -13.09 -7.53
N GLU A 42 12.55 -12.77 -6.63
CA GLU A 42 12.24 -12.37 -5.25
C GLU A 42 11.47 -11.06 -5.18
N SER A 43 11.92 -10.02 -5.90
CA SER A 43 11.23 -8.73 -5.95
C SER A 43 9.87 -8.81 -6.65
N LEU A 44 9.74 -9.62 -7.69
CA LEU A 44 8.46 -9.88 -8.37
C LEU A 44 7.49 -10.63 -7.45
N PHE A 45 7.97 -11.64 -6.73
CA PHE A 45 7.19 -12.38 -5.76
C PHE A 45 6.76 -11.50 -4.58
N LEU A 46 7.63 -10.62 -4.10
CA LEU A 46 7.33 -9.59 -3.11
C LEU A 46 6.21 -8.67 -3.61
N THR A 47 6.32 -8.19 -4.85
CA THR A 47 5.32 -7.33 -5.49
C THR A 47 3.96 -8.02 -5.55
N LEU A 48 3.93 -9.29 -5.96
CA LEU A 48 2.70 -10.08 -6.03
C LEU A 48 2.08 -10.30 -4.64
N THR A 49 2.90 -10.63 -3.65
CA THR A 49 2.47 -10.84 -2.26
C THR A 49 1.82 -9.59 -1.68
N PHE A 50 2.48 -8.44 -1.78
CA PHE A 50 1.91 -7.17 -1.30
C PHE A 50 0.71 -6.71 -2.14
N GLY A 51 0.71 -6.99 -3.45
CA GLY A 51 -0.43 -6.70 -4.31
C GLY A 51 -1.70 -7.44 -3.89
N ILE A 52 -1.58 -8.74 -3.60
CA ILE A 52 -2.69 -9.56 -3.10
C ILE A 52 -3.12 -9.09 -1.72
N LEU A 53 -2.16 -8.85 -0.81
CA LEU A 53 -2.43 -8.36 0.54
C LEU A 53 -3.23 -7.06 0.48
N PHE A 54 -2.74 -6.06 -0.25
CA PHE A 54 -3.43 -4.78 -0.41
C PHE A 54 -4.77 -4.92 -1.12
N PHE A 55 -4.93 -5.86 -2.06
CA PHE A 55 -6.23 -6.10 -2.68
C PHE A 55 -7.28 -6.52 -1.64
N ILE A 56 -6.91 -7.47 -0.77
CA ILE A 56 -7.78 -7.98 0.29
C ILE A 56 -8.12 -6.90 1.31
N PHE A 57 -7.22 -5.96 1.61
CA PHE A 57 -7.48 -4.90 2.59
C PHE A 57 -8.13 -3.65 1.99
N PHE A 58 -7.61 -3.14 0.87
CA PHE A 58 -8.01 -1.83 0.35
C PHE A 58 -9.37 -1.86 -0.36
N ILE A 59 -9.70 -2.92 -1.08
CA ILE A 59 -10.98 -2.99 -1.81
C ILE A 59 -12.18 -3.05 -0.84
N PRO A 60 -12.19 -3.92 0.20
CA PRO A 60 -13.26 -3.89 1.20
C PRO A 60 -13.27 -2.59 2.00
N THR A 61 -12.11 -2.00 2.30
CA THR A 61 -12.02 -0.71 2.99
C THR A 61 -12.66 0.41 2.17
N ALA A 62 -12.37 0.48 0.87
CA ALA A 62 -13.00 1.44 -0.03
C ALA A 62 -14.53 1.28 -0.06
N TYR A 63 -15.01 0.04 -0.16
CA TYR A 63 -16.42 -0.27 -0.14
C TYR A 63 -17.09 0.17 1.17
N LEU A 64 -16.45 -0.09 2.32
CA LEU A 64 -16.93 0.32 3.64
C LEU A 64 -17.05 1.85 3.75
N ILE A 65 -16.00 2.58 3.34
CA ILE A 65 -15.96 4.04 3.45
C ILE A 65 -17.02 4.71 2.56
N GLU A 66 -17.20 4.24 1.31
CA GLU A 66 -18.15 4.85 0.39
C GLU A 66 -19.60 4.47 0.68
N HIS A 67 -19.87 3.18 0.88
CA HIS A 67 -21.26 2.69 0.93
C HIS A 67 -21.84 2.63 2.33
N LYS A 68 -21.02 2.42 3.37
CA LYS A 68 -21.49 2.34 4.76
C LYS A 68 -21.29 3.65 5.50
N LEU A 69 -20.09 4.23 5.44
CA LEU A 69 -19.76 5.48 6.15
C LEU A 69 -20.17 6.74 5.37
N LYS A 70 -20.52 6.61 4.09
CA LYS A 70 -20.98 7.71 3.22
C LYS A 70 -20.08 8.94 3.25
N ALA A 71 -18.76 8.73 3.36
CA ALA A 71 -17.80 9.82 3.45
C ALA A 71 -17.71 10.55 2.10
N GLN A 72 -18.16 11.81 2.04
CA GLN A 72 -18.24 12.58 0.79
C GLN A 72 -17.02 13.46 0.51
N THR A 73 -16.30 13.89 1.56
CA THR A 73 -15.14 14.79 1.38
C THR A 73 -13.84 14.00 1.30
N ARG A 74 -12.89 14.52 0.51
CA ARG A 74 -11.58 13.89 0.29
C ARG A 74 -10.79 13.73 1.60
N ILE A 75 -10.79 14.77 2.43
CA ILE A 75 -10.07 14.77 3.72
C ILE A 75 -10.65 13.69 4.64
N THR A 76 -11.98 13.62 4.76
CA THR A 76 -12.63 12.59 5.59
C THR A 76 -12.33 11.18 5.07
N GLN A 77 -12.31 10.95 3.76
CA GLN A 77 -11.91 9.65 3.21
C GLN A 77 -10.48 9.28 3.58
N VAL A 78 -9.51 10.20 3.39
CA VAL A 78 -8.09 9.95 3.72
C VAL A 78 -7.90 9.67 5.22
N VAL A 79 -8.58 10.43 6.08
CA VAL A 79 -8.54 10.20 7.54
C VAL A 79 -9.12 8.83 7.90
N LEU A 80 -10.24 8.43 7.28
CA LEU A 80 -10.83 7.11 7.50
C LEU A 80 -9.91 5.98 7.03
N PHE A 81 -9.25 6.15 5.88
CA PHE A 81 -8.24 5.20 5.41
C PHE A 81 -7.08 5.09 6.40
N LEU A 82 -6.58 6.21 6.92
CA LEU A 82 -5.53 6.21 7.94
C LEU A 82 -5.95 5.47 9.22
N LEU A 83 -7.16 5.75 9.73
CA LEU A 83 -7.68 5.07 10.93
C LEU A 83 -7.82 3.56 10.71
N ILE A 84 -8.35 3.15 9.56
CA ILE A 84 -8.47 1.72 9.22
C ILE A 84 -7.09 1.09 9.05
N GLY A 85 -6.13 1.79 8.45
CA GLY A 85 -4.74 1.35 8.35
C GLY A 85 -4.12 1.06 9.71
N VAL A 86 -4.26 1.98 10.67
CA VAL A 86 -3.75 1.81 12.04
C VAL A 86 -4.35 0.59 12.73
N ILE A 87 -5.63 0.31 12.52
CA ILE A 87 -6.33 -0.84 13.13
C ILE A 87 -5.96 -2.17 12.44
N THR A 88 -5.78 -2.15 11.13
CA THR A 88 -5.53 -3.36 10.32
C THR A 88 -4.07 -3.80 10.33
N VAL A 89 -3.13 -2.88 10.54
CA VAL A 89 -1.69 -3.18 10.58
C VAL A 89 -1.30 -4.22 11.64
N PRO A 90 -1.78 -4.15 12.90
CA PRO A 90 -1.58 -5.22 13.87
C PRO A 90 -2.09 -6.59 13.38
N VAL A 91 -3.22 -6.62 12.66
CA VAL A 91 -3.79 -7.85 12.10
C VAL A 91 -2.89 -8.42 10.99
N ILE A 92 -2.40 -7.55 10.10
CA ILE A 92 -1.44 -7.92 9.06
C ILE A 92 -0.15 -8.47 9.68
N SER A 93 0.33 -7.84 10.76
CA SER A 93 1.51 -8.28 11.49
C SER A 93 1.33 -9.68 12.08
N LEU A 94 0.16 -9.97 12.65
CA LEU A 94 -0.17 -11.30 13.20
C LEU A 94 -0.28 -12.35 12.09
N MET A 95 -0.91 -12.02 10.96
CA MET A 95 -1.03 -12.93 9.82
C MET A 95 0.33 -13.34 9.24
N LEU A 96 1.29 -12.41 9.22
CA LEU A 96 2.64 -12.69 8.73
C LEU A 96 3.53 -13.44 9.73
N HIS A 97 2.98 -13.89 10.87
CA HIS A 97 3.66 -14.69 11.91
C HIS A 97 5.00 -14.12 12.38
N ARG A 98 5.21 -12.82 12.18
CA ARG A 98 6.35 -12.11 12.74
C ARG A 98 5.96 -11.73 14.16
N LYS A 99 6.79 -12.14 15.14
CA LYS A 99 6.78 -11.52 16.47
C LYS A 99 6.75 -10.00 16.25
N ILE A 100 6.05 -9.28 17.12
CA ILE A 100 5.74 -7.85 17.09
C ILE A 100 6.95 -6.91 16.81
N SER A 101 8.17 -7.45 16.73
CA SER A 101 9.30 -6.89 15.96
C SER A 101 9.06 -6.90 14.45
N PHE A 102 7.91 -6.39 13.99
CA PHE A 102 7.89 -5.82 12.66
C PHE A 102 8.92 -4.68 12.67
N ASP A 103 9.80 -4.66 11.67
CA ASP A 103 10.62 -3.49 11.39
C ASP A 103 9.68 -2.28 11.34
N LEU A 104 9.93 -1.30 12.22
CA LEU A 104 9.12 -0.09 12.34
C LEU A 104 8.88 0.54 10.96
N ASN A 105 9.86 0.41 10.05
CA ASN A 105 9.79 0.86 8.68
C ASN A 105 8.70 0.14 7.87
N LEU A 106 8.57 -1.17 8.03
CA LEU A 106 7.58 -1.99 7.31
C LEU A 106 6.17 -1.70 7.83
N THR A 107 6.00 -1.58 9.15
CA THR A 107 4.74 -1.16 9.77
C THR A 107 4.30 0.21 9.28
N LEU A 108 5.22 1.19 9.29
CA LEU A 108 4.97 2.54 8.79
C LEU A 108 4.60 2.53 7.31
N LEU A 109 5.30 1.76 6.47
CA LEU A 109 4.97 1.63 5.05
C LEU A 109 3.56 1.10 4.84
N ILE A 110 3.16 0.06 5.58
CA ILE A 110 1.79 -0.46 5.49
C ILE A 110 0.77 0.59 5.96
N VAL A 111 1.01 1.28 7.09
CA VAL A 111 0.12 2.34 7.57
C VAL A 111 -0.04 3.44 6.52
N VAL A 112 1.06 3.88 5.89
CA VAL A 112 1.08 4.93 4.86
C VAL A 112 0.42 4.47 3.56
N ALA A 113 0.41 3.17 3.27
CA ALA A 113 -0.23 2.62 2.09
C ALA A 113 -1.75 2.89 2.06
N PHE A 114 -2.43 2.87 3.21
CA PHE A 114 -3.87 3.14 3.30
C PHE A 114 -4.27 4.58 2.89
N PRO A 115 -3.71 5.65 3.51
CA PRO A 115 -4.01 7.02 3.09
C PRO A 115 -3.48 7.31 1.68
N LEU A 116 -2.38 6.70 1.24
CA LEU A 116 -1.89 6.82 -0.14
C LEU A 116 -2.92 6.26 -1.14
N PHE A 117 -3.43 5.06 -0.88
CA PHE A 117 -4.49 4.46 -1.68
C PHE A 117 -5.74 5.34 -1.70
N GLY A 118 -6.20 5.81 -0.53
CA GLY A 118 -7.34 6.73 -0.42
C GLY A 118 -7.14 8.03 -1.18
N PHE A 119 -5.93 8.59 -1.15
CA PHE A 119 -5.56 9.80 -1.87
C PHE A 119 -5.58 9.59 -3.39
N LEU A 120 -4.93 8.54 -3.90
CA LEU A 120 -4.86 8.22 -5.33
C LEU A 120 -6.25 7.93 -5.89
N ARG A 121 -7.06 7.20 -5.13
CA ARG A 121 -8.44 6.89 -5.45
C ARG A 121 -9.34 8.13 -5.56
N THR A 122 -9.04 9.19 -4.80
CA THR A 122 -9.81 10.44 -4.79
C THR A 122 -9.32 11.48 -5.79
N ILE A 123 -8.18 11.25 -6.46
CA ILE A 123 -7.78 12.07 -7.60
C ILE A 123 -8.83 11.87 -8.69
N LYS A 124 -9.72 12.85 -8.85
CA LYS A 124 -10.45 13.00 -10.11
C LYS A 124 -9.39 13.29 -11.16
N LEU A 125 -9.21 12.39 -12.13
CA LEU A 125 -8.75 12.80 -13.45
C LEU A 125 -9.75 13.89 -13.86
N ASN A 126 -9.31 15.15 -13.85
CA ASN A 126 -10.14 16.26 -14.31
C ASN A 126 -10.65 15.84 -15.68
N LYS A 127 -11.96 15.57 -15.77
CA LYS A 127 -12.65 15.57 -17.05
C LYS A 127 -12.38 16.96 -17.60
N TYR A 128 -11.52 17.04 -18.60
CA TYR A 128 -11.62 18.11 -19.57
C TYR A 128 -13.06 18.09 -20.04
N HIS A 129 -13.84 19.05 -19.54
CA HIS A 129 -15.09 19.44 -20.14
C HIS A 129 -14.71 20.08 -21.48
N LEU A 130 -14.87 19.30 -22.55
CA LEU A 130 -15.06 19.77 -23.92
C LEU A 130 -16.47 19.35 -24.32
#